data_AF-A0AAW9NJQ4-F1
#
_entry.id   AF-A0AAW9NJQ4-F1
#
_cell.length_a   1.000
_cell.length_b   1.000
_cell.length_c   1.000
_cell.angle_alpha   90.00
_cell.angle_beta   90.00
_cell.angle_gamma   90.00
#
_symmetry.space_group_name_H-M   'P 1'
#
loop_
_entity.id
_entity.type
_entity.pdbx_description
1 polymer ?
#
loop_
_entity_poly.entity_id
_entity_poly.type
_entity_poly.pdbx_seq_one_letter_code
_entity_poly.pdbx_strand_id
1 'polypeptide(L)'
;MSNTRIVTGEVRLSYVNLLKPRESSFGGEPKFSVTLLIPKQDFATKQAIDAAIEAAKELGRTNKWNGVVPPVVSIPIHDGDGTKSDGTLFGDECRGHWVVTASSSMDQPPKIVDLNLNPIIDPTEIYSGMYARVAINFAPYLAQGKKGVGCFLSTNVQKTRDGEPLGAAAPAAADDFGGGQANTYVDPNQLPFNQPPAQPGYGQQQQGYGQAPVQQGFGQQPPMQPGYGQPQQGYGQAPVQQPYPQQQAPQQQQYDPITGAPTAGVYGV
;
A
#
# COMPACT_ATOMS: atom_id res chain seq x y z
N MET A 1 -29.60 15.23 -8.76
CA MET A 1 -29.26 13.88 -8.27
C MET A 1 -27.91 13.97 -7.58
N SER A 2 -27.83 13.60 -6.31
CA SER A 2 -26.57 13.57 -5.55
C SER A 2 -25.71 12.43 -6.09
N ASN A 3 -24.77 12.74 -6.98
CA ASN A 3 -23.93 11.72 -7.62
C ASN A 3 -22.80 11.29 -6.67
N THR A 4 -22.84 10.05 -6.21
CA THR A 4 -21.79 9.46 -5.36
C THR A 4 -20.74 8.69 -6.14
N ARG A 5 -20.94 8.52 -7.45
CA ARG A 5 -20.04 7.78 -8.32
C ARG A 5 -19.23 8.76 -9.16
N ILE A 6 -17.92 8.57 -9.17
CA ILE A 6 -17.01 9.35 -10.02
C ILE A 6 -16.08 8.42 -10.81
N VAL A 7 -15.45 8.97 -11.83
CA VAL A 7 -14.26 8.40 -12.45
C VAL A 7 -13.12 9.38 -12.19
N THR A 8 -12.01 8.89 -11.65
CA THR A 8 -10.85 9.73 -11.39
C THR A 8 -10.19 10.23 -12.68
N GLY A 9 -9.37 11.27 -12.57
CA GLY A 9 -8.26 11.50 -13.48
C GLY A 9 -7.25 10.33 -13.48
N GLU A 10 -6.10 10.52 -14.12
CA GLU A 10 -5.02 9.54 -14.03
C GLU A 10 -4.43 9.56 -12.62
N VAL A 11 -4.41 8.40 -11.97
CA VAL A 11 -3.89 8.19 -10.61
C VAL A 11 -2.88 7.05 -10.61
N ARG A 12 -1.93 7.06 -9.67
CA ARG A 12 -1.03 5.92 -9.45
C ARG A 12 -1.69 4.92 -8.52
N LEU A 13 -1.58 3.63 -8.81
CA LEU A 13 -2.15 2.58 -7.98
C LEU A 13 -1.12 2.01 -7.00
N SER A 14 -1.53 1.77 -5.77
CA SER A 14 -0.75 1.10 -4.74
C SER A 14 -1.59 -0.01 -4.10
N TYR A 15 -0.94 -1.04 -3.53
CA TYR A 15 -1.58 -2.21 -2.93
C TYR A 15 -2.69 -2.82 -3.83
N VAL A 16 -2.34 -3.09 -5.09
CA VAL A 16 -3.28 -3.61 -6.11
C VAL A 16 -3.66 -5.05 -5.78
N ASN A 17 -4.95 -5.26 -5.47
CA ASN A 17 -5.60 -6.55 -5.31
C ASN A 17 -6.83 -6.61 -6.23
N LEU A 18 -6.64 -6.31 -7.51
CA LEU A 18 -7.72 -6.23 -8.51
C LEU A 18 -8.02 -7.57 -9.19
N LEU A 19 -7.02 -8.46 -9.26
CA LEU A 19 -7.14 -9.77 -9.91
C LEU A 19 -7.54 -10.89 -8.94
N LYS A 20 -7.08 -10.79 -7.69
CA LYS A 20 -7.38 -11.74 -6.62
C LYS A 20 -7.79 -10.96 -5.38
N PRO A 21 -8.92 -11.29 -4.77
CA PRO A 21 -9.33 -10.64 -3.55
C PRO A 21 -8.39 -11.03 -2.41
N ARG A 22 -8.18 -10.11 -1.48
CA ARG A 22 -7.30 -10.30 -0.32
C ARG A 22 -8.10 -10.11 0.97
N GLU A 23 -7.83 -10.96 1.95
CA GLU A 23 -8.35 -10.75 3.31
C GLU A 23 -7.70 -9.53 3.95
N SER A 24 -8.50 -8.78 4.70
CA SER A 24 -7.98 -7.72 5.56
C SER A 24 -7.18 -8.33 6.70
N SER A 25 -6.13 -7.63 7.18
CA SER A 25 -5.36 -8.03 8.36
C SER A 25 -6.20 -8.15 9.63
N PHE A 26 -7.39 -7.54 9.66
CA PHE A 26 -8.35 -7.63 10.76
C PHE A 26 -9.36 -8.79 10.59
N GLY A 27 -9.14 -9.67 9.61
CA GLY A 27 -10.05 -10.74 9.23
C GLY A 27 -11.24 -10.25 8.40
N GLY A 28 -12.15 -11.18 8.10
CA GLY A 28 -13.35 -10.94 7.31
C GLY A 28 -13.26 -11.47 5.88
N GLU A 29 -14.33 -11.26 5.12
CA GLU A 29 -14.43 -11.75 3.74
C GLU A 29 -13.33 -11.12 2.86
N PRO A 30 -12.63 -11.91 2.03
CA PRO A 30 -11.68 -11.38 1.07
C PRO A 30 -12.33 -10.35 0.14
N LYS A 31 -11.60 -9.29 -0.20
CA LYS A 31 -12.11 -8.23 -1.08
C LYS A 31 -11.12 -7.88 -2.17
N PHE A 32 -11.64 -7.52 -3.33
CA PHE A 32 -10.84 -6.76 -4.29
C PHE A 32 -10.59 -5.38 -3.70
N SER A 33 -9.38 -4.88 -3.85
CA SER A 33 -9.02 -3.57 -3.32
C SER A 33 -7.87 -2.94 -4.07
N VAL A 34 -7.81 -1.62 -4.01
CA VAL A 34 -6.69 -0.83 -4.50
C VAL A 34 -6.62 0.48 -3.73
N THR A 35 -5.40 0.95 -3.49
CA THR A 35 -5.15 2.29 -2.98
C THR A 35 -4.83 3.23 -4.14
N LEU A 36 -5.59 4.30 -4.24
CA LEU A 36 -5.45 5.34 -5.25
C LEU A 36 -4.57 6.46 -4.68
N LEU A 37 -3.49 6.75 -5.36
CA LEU A 37 -2.62 7.89 -5.10
C LEU A 37 -3.00 8.99 -6.10
N ILE A 38 -3.76 9.96 -5.62
CA ILE A 38 -4.31 11.06 -6.42
C ILE A 38 -3.38 12.27 -6.24
N PRO A 39 -2.69 12.75 -7.29
CA PRO A 39 -1.79 13.89 -7.13
C PRO A 39 -2.52 15.09 -6.54
N LYS A 40 -1.91 15.81 -5.58
CA LYS A 40 -2.54 17.00 -4.97
C LYS A 40 -2.82 18.12 -5.98
N GLN A 41 -2.16 18.08 -7.14
CA GLN A 41 -2.38 19.00 -8.25
C GLN A 41 -3.64 18.66 -9.08
N ASP A 42 -4.21 17.45 -8.93
CA ASP A 42 -5.48 17.08 -9.55
C ASP A 42 -6.66 17.58 -8.71
N PHE A 43 -6.87 18.90 -8.78
CA PHE A 43 -7.94 19.58 -8.07
C PHE A 43 -9.33 19.11 -8.54
N ALA A 44 -9.46 18.71 -9.80
CA ALA A 44 -10.73 18.27 -10.36
C ALA A 44 -11.19 16.94 -9.74
N THR A 45 -10.30 15.95 -9.67
CA THR A 45 -10.61 14.67 -9.00
C THR A 45 -10.88 14.88 -7.52
N LYS A 46 -10.07 15.72 -6.84
CA LYS A 46 -10.29 16.00 -5.41
C LYS A 46 -11.65 16.64 -5.15
N GLN A 47 -12.02 17.64 -5.95
CA GLN A 47 -13.33 18.30 -5.84
C GLN A 47 -14.48 17.31 -6.11
N ALA A 48 -14.35 16.44 -7.10
CA ALA A 48 -15.35 15.43 -7.42
C ALA A 48 -15.52 14.42 -6.26
N ILE A 49 -14.43 14.02 -5.60
CA ILE A 49 -14.45 13.17 -4.42
C ILE A 49 -15.16 13.86 -3.25
N ASP A 50 -14.82 15.13 -2.97
CA ASP A 50 -15.44 15.88 -1.89
C ASP A 50 -16.95 16.02 -2.10
N ALA A 51 -17.37 16.36 -3.31
CA ALA A 51 -18.79 16.43 -3.66
C ALA A 51 -19.50 15.08 -3.52
N ALA A 52 -18.85 13.98 -3.93
CA ALA A 52 -19.41 12.63 -3.79
C ALA A 52 -19.50 12.18 -2.32
N ILE A 53 -18.55 12.58 -1.48
CA ILE A 53 -18.58 12.34 -0.03
C ILE A 53 -19.75 13.10 0.62
N GLU A 54 -19.95 14.38 0.28
CA GLU A 54 -21.09 15.15 0.78
C GLU A 54 -22.44 14.55 0.33
N ALA A 55 -22.53 14.12 -0.93
CA ALA A 55 -23.68 13.38 -1.42
C ALA A 55 -23.91 12.07 -0.64
N ALA A 56 -22.84 11.33 -0.31
CA ALA A 56 -22.93 10.11 0.48
C ALA A 56 -23.33 10.37 1.94
N LYS A 57 -22.92 11.48 2.54
CA LYS A 57 -23.38 11.91 3.88
C LYS A 57 -24.88 12.18 3.89
N GLU A 58 -25.39 12.84 2.86
CA GLU A 58 -26.82 13.12 2.73
C GLU A 58 -27.65 11.83 2.52
N LEU A 59 -27.13 10.89 1.73
CA LEU A 59 -27.72 9.54 1.64
C LEU A 59 -27.65 8.82 2.99
N GLY A 60 -26.58 9.02 3.76
CA GLY A 60 -26.43 8.45 5.10
C GLY A 60 -27.49 8.99 6.05
N ARG A 61 -27.70 10.30 6.05
CA ARG A 61 -28.74 10.98 6.83
C ARG A 61 -30.11 10.39 6.57
N THR A 62 -30.49 10.24 5.30
CA THR A 62 -31.82 9.82 4.88
C THR A 62 -32.05 8.32 5.05
N ASN A 63 -31.07 7.48 4.69
CA ASN A 63 -31.32 6.05 4.50
C ASN A 63 -30.60 5.13 5.51
N LYS A 64 -29.64 5.64 6.31
CA LYS A 64 -28.78 4.76 7.12
C LYS A 64 -28.53 5.22 8.57
N TRP A 65 -28.68 6.51 8.84
CA TRP A 65 -28.28 7.12 10.11
C TRP A 65 -29.46 7.68 10.92
N ASN A 66 -30.70 7.32 10.52
CA ASN A 66 -31.96 7.74 11.17
C ASN A 66 -32.07 9.26 11.32
N GLY A 67 -31.70 10.00 10.27
CA GLY A 67 -31.74 11.47 10.27
C GLY A 67 -30.58 12.17 10.97
N VAL A 68 -29.73 11.45 11.72
CA VAL A 68 -28.66 12.05 12.54
C VAL A 68 -27.28 11.83 11.94
N VAL A 69 -26.70 12.89 11.38
CA VAL A 69 -25.31 12.93 10.91
C VAL A 69 -24.37 13.21 12.08
N PRO A 70 -23.32 12.40 12.31
CA PRO A 70 -22.30 12.70 13.31
C PRO A 70 -21.62 14.06 13.08
N PRO A 71 -21.22 14.80 14.14
CA PRO A 71 -20.46 16.04 14.00
C PRO A 71 -19.15 15.86 13.22
N VAL A 72 -18.49 14.71 13.44
CA VAL A 72 -17.31 14.28 12.69
C VAL A 72 -17.63 12.96 12.01
N VAL A 73 -17.68 12.99 10.68
CA VAL A 73 -17.93 11.80 9.86
C VAL A 73 -16.59 11.23 9.42
N SER A 74 -16.36 9.93 9.68
CA SER A 74 -15.22 9.22 9.12
C SER A 74 -15.33 9.20 7.59
N ILE A 75 -14.30 9.68 6.90
CA ILE A 75 -14.23 9.72 5.44
C ILE A 75 -13.03 8.91 4.93
N PRO A 76 -13.07 8.43 3.68
CA PRO A 76 -12.08 7.47 3.18
C PRO A 76 -10.89 8.12 2.45
N ILE A 77 -10.72 9.45 2.58
CA ILE A 77 -9.64 10.21 1.96
C ILE A 77 -8.67 10.73 3.02
N HIS A 78 -7.38 10.52 2.76
CA HIS A 78 -6.29 10.86 3.68
C HIS A 78 -5.24 11.73 2.98
N ASP A 79 -4.55 12.54 3.76
CA ASP A 79 -3.38 13.30 3.30
C ASP A 79 -2.13 12.40 3.38
N GLY A 80 -1.57 12.05 2.22
CA GLY A 80 -0.37 11.21 2.12
C GLY A 80 0.93 11.89 2.60
N ASP A 81 0.92 13.20 2.85
CA ASP A 81 2.02 13.90 3.50
C ASP A 81 1.95 13.86 5.04
N GLY A 82 0.80 13.46 5.59
CA GLY A 82 0.55 13.41 7.02
C GLY A 82 0.82 12.04 7.65
N THR A 83 0.13 11.82 8.78
CA THR A 83 0.14 10.55 9.51
C THR A 83 -1.18 9.80 9.33
N LYS A 84 -1.12 8.47 9.42
CA LYS A 84 -2.26 7.59 9.59
C LYS A 84 -2.88 7.79 10.98
N SER A 85 -4.02 7.13 11.21
CA SER A 85 -4.73 7.19 12.50
C SER A 85 -3.94 6.64 13.70
N ASP A 86 -2.93 5.81 13.45
CA ASP A 86 -2.03 5.25 14.48
C ASP A 86 -0.78 6.12 14.73
N GLY A 87 -0.67 7.28 14.08
CA GLY A 87 0.46 8.20 14.20
C GLY A 87 1.66 7.86 13.32
N THR A 88 1.62 6.74 12.58
CA THR A 88 2.68 6.41 11.62
C THR A 88 2.56 7.26 10.36
N LEU A 89 3.69 7.59 9.74
CA LEU A 89 3.68 8.31 8.46
C LEU A 89 3.13 7.40 7.35
N PHE A 90 2.51 8.02 6.35
CA PHE A 90 2.30 7.32 5.09
C PHE A 90 3.64 6.99 4.42
N GLY A 91 3.64 5.95 3.58
CA GLY A 91 4.83 5.54 2.84
C GLY A 91 5.30 6.64 1.87
N ASP A 92 6.55 6.58 1.46
CA ASP A 92 7.15 7.61 0.60
C ASP A 92 6.42 7.75 -0.74
N GLU A 93 5.80 6.67 -1.24
CA GLU A 93 4.98 6.69 -2.45
C GLU A 93 3.73 7.57 -2.32
N CYS A 94 3.27 7.85 -1.10
CA CYS A 94 2.07 8.66 -0.83
C CYS A 94 2.36 10.17 -0.78
N ARG A 95 3.63 10.58 -0.74
CA ARG A 95 4.01 12.00 -0.64
C ARG A 95 3.47 12.81 -1.82
N GLY A 96 2.93 13.99 -1.55
CA GLY A 96 2.30 14.86 -2.55
C GLY A 96 0.97 14.34 -3.12
N HIS A 97 0.39 13.27 -2.55
CA HIS A 97 -0.86 12.67 -3.01
C HIS A 97 -1.94 12.69 -1.92
N TRP A 98 -3.20 12.74 -2.36
CA TRP A 98 -4.33 12.26 -1.58
C TRP A 98 -4.42 10.74 -1.70
N VAL A 99 -4.70 10.07 -0.59
CA VAL A 99 -4.73 8.60 -0.51
C VAL A 99 -6.16 8.13 -0.23
N VAL A 100 -6.68 7.28 -1.09
CA VAL A 100 -8.02 6.66 -0.95
C VAL A 100 -7.94 5.18 -1.23
N THR A 101 -8.41 4.34 -0.31
CA THR A 101 -8.54 2.90 -0.57
C THR A 101 -9.97 2.56 -0.99
N ALA A 102 -10.12 1.96 -2.17
CA ALA A 102 -11.39 1.49 -2.70
C ALA A 102 -11.45 -0.04 -2.63
N SER A 103 -12.63 -0.60 -2.35
CA SER A 103 -12.84 -2.06 -2.32
C SER A 103 -14.16 -2.51 -2.93
N SER A 104 -14.23 -3.76 -3.39
CA SER A 104 -15.48 -4.44 -3.76
C SER A 104 -15.48 -5.88 -3.22
N SER A 105 -16.69 -6.46 -3.08
CA SER A 105 -16.85 -7.87 -2.67
C SER A 105 -16.39 -8.81 -3.78
N MET A 106 -16.24 -10.10 -3.43
CA MET A 106 -15.84 -11.13 -4.39
C MET A 106 -16.86 -11.32 -5.52
N ASP A 107 -18.15 -11.08 -5.24
CA ASP A 107 -19.24 -11.21 -6.23
C ASP A 107 -19.24 -10.07 -7.28
N GLN A 108 -18.48 -9.01 -7.04
CA GLN A 108 -18.37 -7.86 -7.94
C GLN A 108 -16.92 -7.58 -8.30
N PRO A 109 -16.29 -8.49 -9.07
CA PRO A 109 -14.91 -8.31 -9.52
C PRO A 109 -14.80 -7.07 -10.43
N PRO A 110 -13.73 -6.27 -10.28
CA PRO A 110 -13.48 -5.14 -11.16
C PRO A 110 -13.13 -5.62 -12.57
N LYS A 111 -13.64 -4.91 -13.58
CA LYS A 111 -13.27 -5.04 -14.98
C LYS A 111 -12.08 -4.14 -15.25
N ILE A 112 -10.95 -4.74 -15.63
CA ILE A 112 -9.74 -4.01 -15.97
C ILE A 112 -9.58 -3.97 -17.49
N VAL A 113 -9.42 -2.77 -18.04
CA VAL A 113 -9.32 -2.51 -19.48
C VAL A 113 -8.11 -1.65 -19.83
N ASP A 114 -7.66 -1.73 -21.08
CA ASP A 114 -6.64 -0.85 -21.64
C ASP A 114 -7.23 0.51 -22.11
N LEU A 115 -6.39 1.35 -22.71
CA LEU A 115 -6.81 2.64 -23.28
C LEU A 115 -7.88 2.52 -24.37
N ASN A 116 -7.91 1.40 -25.10
CA ASN A 116 -8.86 1.10 -26.15
C ASN A 116 -10.13 0.38 -25.64
N LEU A 117 -10.26 0.23 -24.32
CA LEU A 117 -11.35 -0.47 -23.64
C LEU A 117 -11.38 -1.99 -23.88
N ASN A 118 -10.27 -2.58 -24.33
CA ASN A 118 -10.13 -4.03 -24.40
C ASN A 118 -9.82 -4.57 -22.99
N PRO A 119 -10.40 -5.72 -22.59
CA PRO A 119 -10.02 -6.38 -21.35
C PRO A 119 -8.53 -6.72 -21.32
N ILE A 120 -7.86 -6.40 -20.22
CA ILE A 120 -6.47 -6.82 -19.99
C ILE A 120 -6.50 -8.26 -19.46
N ILE A 121 -5.89 -9.18 -20.21
CA ILE A 121 -5.88 -10.61 -19.90
C ILE A 121 -4.59 -11.02 -19.19
N ASP A 122 -3.47 -10.38 -19.53
CA ASP A 122 -2.17 -10.67 -18.92
C ASP A 122 -2.14 -10.11 -17.49
N PRO A 123 -2.00 -10.97 -16.46
CA PRO A 123 -1.96 -10.51 -15.08
C PRO A 123 -0.71 -9.69 -14.76
N THR A 124 0.38 -9.81 -15.53
CA THR A 124 1.62 -9.07 -15.31
C THR A 124 1.46 -7.58 -15.64
N GLU A 125 0.48 -7.24 -16.48
CA GLU A 125 0.14 -5.85 -16.82
C GLU A 125 -0.52 -5.09 -15.65
N ILE A 126 -0.99 -5.80 -14.62
CA ILE A 126 -1.77 -5.25 -13.50
C ILE A 126 -0.98 -5.39 -12.20
N TYR A 127 -0.33 -4.30 -11.80
CA TYR A 127 0.60 -4.28 -10.66
C TYR A 127 0.54 -2.96 -9.89
N SER A 128 0.97 -3.00 -8.62
CA SER A 128 1.15 -1.78 -7.82
C SER A 128 2.24 -0.93 -8.44
N GLY A 129 1.97 0.35 -8.71
CA GLY A 129 2.87 1.28 -9.38
C GLY A 129 2.38 1.74 -10.75
N MET A 130 1.47 0.98 -11.39
CA MET A 130 0.86 1.36 -12.66
C MET A 130 -0.07 2.57 -12.52
N TYR A 131 -0.38 3.23 -13.63
CA TYR A 131 -1.29 4.36 -13.68
C TYR A 131 -2.62 3.98 -14.33
N ALA A 132 -3.71 4.53 -13.79
CA ALA A 132 -5.06 4.19 -14.24
C ALA A 132 -6.06 5.31 -13.99
N ARG A 133 -7.23 5.20 -14.63
CA ARG A 133 -8.47 5.88 -14.23
C ARG A 133 -9.36 4.87 -13.55
N VAL A 134 -9.94 5.22 -12.41
CA VAL A 134 -10.72 4.28 -11.61
C VAL A 134 -12.13 4.81 -11.37
N ALA A 135 -13.12 3.97 -11.66
CA ALA A 135 -14.50 4.26 -11.30
C ALA A 135 -14.75 3.87 -9.84
N ILE A 136 -14.98 4.86 -8.99
CA ILE A 136 -15.25 4.67 -7.56
C ILE A 136 -16.62 5.21 -7.17
N ASN A 137 -17.18 4.65 -6.11
CA ASN A 137 -18.44 5.09 -5.54
C ASN A 137 -18.30 5.28 -4.03
N PHE A 138 -18.88 6.36 -3.52
CA PHE A 138 -18.91 6.68 -2.10
C PHE A 138 -20.26 6.27 -1.52
N ALA A 139 -20.26 5.55 -0.40
CA ALA A 139 -21.52 5.17 0.23
C ALA A 139 -21.42 5.28 1.75
N PRO A 140 -22.52 5.69 2.42
CA PRO A 140 -22.57 5.71 3.86
C PRO A 140 -22.57 4.27 4.41
N TYR A 141 -21.86 4.07 5.52
CA TYR A 141 -21.93 2.84 6.31
C TYR A 141 -22.42 3.13 7.72
N LEU A 142 -22.95 2.08 8.33
CA LEU A 142 -23.24 1.97 9.75
C LEU A 142 -22.77 0.56 10.11
N ALA A 143 -21.63 0.45 10.78
CA ALA A 143 -21.01 -0.83 11.09
C ALA A 143 -20.50 -0.77 12.53
N GLN A 144 -20.91 -1.74 13.36
CA GLN A 144 -20.54 -1.80 14.78
C GLN A 144 -20.78 -0.47 15.52
N GLY A 145 -21.92 0.18 15.24
CA GLY A 145 -22.27 1.48 15.82
C GLY A 145 -21.53 2.69 15.24
N LYS A 146 -20.50 2.50 14.39
CA LYS A 146 -19.76 3.58 13.74
C LYS A 146 -20.43 3.98 12.43
N LYS A 147 -20.65 5.28 12.27
CA LYS A 147 -21.18 5.93 11.06
C LYS A 147 -20.03 6.57 10.27
N GLY A 148 -20.04 6.44 8.95
CA GLY A 148 -19.01 7.02 8.10
C GLY A 148 -19.29 6.82 6.62
N VAL A 149 -18.40 7.32 5.77
CA VAL A 149 -18.46 7.12 4.31
C VAL A 149 -17.30 6.20 3.92
N GLY A 150 -17.62 5.15 3.16
CA GLY A 150 -16.64 4.26 2.55
C GLY A 150 -16.44 4.59 1.08
N CYS A 151 -15.28 4.20 0.53
CA CYS A 151 -14.99 4.24 -0.89
C CYS A 151 -15.01 2.81 -1.45
N PHE A 152 -15.76 2.61 -2.52
CA PHE A 152 -15.98 1.31 -3.14
C PHE A 152 -15.54 1.34 -4.59
N LEU A 153 -14.95 0.24 -5.05
CA LEU A 153 -14.75 0.02 -6.48
C LEU A 153 -16.13 -0.13 -7.10
N SER A 154 -16.47 0.73 -8.06
CA SER A 154 -17.78 0.65 -8.72
C SER A 154 -17.81 -0.54 -9.65
N THR A 155 -16.93 -0.58 -10.66
CA THR A 155 -16.78 -1.74 -11.55
C THR A 155 -15.54 -1.66 -12.44
N ASN A 156 -15.10 -0.47 -12.86
CA ASN A 156 -14.14 -0.35 -13.96
C ASN A 156 -12.82 0.28 -13.53
N VAL A 157 -11.71 -0.29 -14.01
CA VAL A 157 -10.35 0.25 -13.94
C VAL A 157 -9.81 0.31 -15.36
N GLN A 158 -9.39 1.49 -15.81
CA GLN A 158 -8.73 1.64 -17.10
C GLN A 158 -7.25 1.91 -16.87
N LYS A 159 -6.38 0.96 -17.21
CA LYS A 159 -4.93 1.20 -17.22
C LYS A 159 -4.62 2.25 -18.29
N THR A 160 -3.87 3.28 -17.90
CA THR A 160 -3.48 4.36 -18.83
C THR A 160 -2.05 4.21 -19.31
N ARG A 161 -1.13 3.81 -18.41
CA ARG A 161 0.28 3.56 -18.74
C ARG A 161 0.99 2.81 -17.62
N ASP A 162 2.17 2.31 -17.95
CA ASP A 162 3.09 1.74 -16.98
C ASP A 162 3.70 2.80 -16.05
N GLY A 163 4.20 2.31 -14.93
CA GLY A 163 4.96 3.06 -13.95
C GLY A 163 5.99 2.16 -13.28
N GLU A 164 6.88 2.75 -12.50
CA GLU A 164 7.79 1.97 -11.67
C GLU A 164 6.99 1.10 -10.68
N PRO A 165 7.24 -0.22 -10.62
CA PRO A 165 6.58 -1.11 -9.68
C PRO A 165 6.78 -0.66 -8.23
N LEU A 166 5.72 -0.75 -7.42
CA LEU A 166 5.73 -0.45 -6.00
C LEU A 166 5.66 -1.76 -5.19
N GLY A 167 6.59 -1.91 -4.25
CA GLY A 167 6.76 -3.15 -3.48
C GLY A 167 7.78 -4.09 -4.11
N ALA A 168 7.87 -5.33 -3.61
CA ALA A 168 8.76 -6.33 -4.18
C ALA A 168 8.23 -6.75 -5.56
N ALA A 169 8.77 -6.17 -6.64
CA ALA A 169 8.61 -6.71 -7.97
C ALA A 169 9.26 -8.10 -8.03
N ALA A 170 8.63 -9.06 -8.71
CA ALA A 170 9.37 -10.21 -9.18
C ALA A 170 10.41 -9.70 -10.19
N PRO A 171 11.68 -10.15 -10.12
CA PRO A 171 12.69 -9.79 -11.11
C PRO A 171 12.20 -10.16 -12.52
N ALA A 172 12.65 -9.43 -13.54
CA ALA A 172 12.28 -9.82 -14.90
C ALA A 172 12.87 -11.20 -15.19
N ALA A 173 12.17 -12.04 -15.97
CA ALA A 173 12.71 -13.34 -16.36
C ALA A 173 14.08 -13.22 -17.07
N ALA A 174 14.33 -12.10 -17.77
CA ALA A 174 15.63 -11.81 -18.36
C ALA A 174 16.74 -11.59 -17.32
N ASP A 175 16.40 -11.09 -16.13
CA ASP A 175 17.34 -10.91 -15.01
C ASP A 175 17.64 -12.26 -14.33
N ASP A 176 16.66 -13.16 -14.26
CA ASP A 176 16.82 -14.50 -13.68
C ASP A 176 17.53 -15.50 -14.59
N PHE A 177 17.22 -15.46 -15.90
CA PHE A 177 17.66 -16.49 -16.84
C PHE A 177 18.72 -16.00 -17.83
N GLY A 178 19.01 -14.69 -17.86
CA GLY A 178 19.81 -14.07 -18.90
C GLY A 178 19.11 -14.17 -20.25
N GLY A 179 18.77 -13.05 -20.88
CA GLY A 179 18.24 -13.07 -22.25
C GLY A 179 19.15 -13.94 -23.12
N GLY A 180 18.57 -15.01 -23.69
CA GLY A 180 19.32 -16.10 -24.30
C GLY A 180 20.43 -15.56 -25.20
N GLN A 181 21.68 -15.70 -24.75
CA GLN A 181 22.82 -15.63 -25.66
C GLN A 181 22.52 -16.71 -26.69
N ALA A 182 22.16 -16.30 -27.91
CA ALA A 182 22.17 -17.20 -29.04
C ALA A 182 23.59 -17.77 -29.06
N ASN A 183 23.75 -19.02 -28.62
CA ASN A 183 24.93 -19.79 -28.93
C ASN A 183 24.95 -19.86 -30.45
N THR A 184 25.70 -18.95 -31.07
CA THR A 184 26.11 -19.10 -32.46
C THR A 184 26.90 -20.38 -32.48
N TYR A 185 26.26 -21.45 -32.92
CA TYR A 185 26.93 -22.70 -33.22
C TYR A 185 27.92 -22.39 -34.34
N VAL A 186 29.19 -22.19 -33.99
CA VAL A 186 30.28 -22.13 -34.96
C VAL A 186 30.50 -23.56 -35.44
N ASP A 187 30.04 -23.84 -36.65
CA ASP A 187 30.33 -25.07 -37.38
C ASP A 187 31.85 -25.24 -37.52
N PRO A 188 32.45 -26.32 -36.98
CA PRO A 188 33.89 -26.58 -37.05
C PRO A 188 34.43 -26.78 -38.48
N ASN A 189 33.57 -26.92 -39.50
CA ASN A 189 33.99 -27.20 -40.89
C ASN A 189 34.02 -25.98 -41.81
N GLN A 190 33.91 -24.76 -41.28
CA GLN A 190 34.01 -23.55 -42.09
C GLN A 190 35.41 -22.94 -41.98
N LEU A 191 36.28 -23.26 -42.95
CA LEU A 191 37.59 -22.62 -43.11
C LEU A 191 37.40 -21.15 -43.56
N PRO A 192 37.91 -20.15 -42.82
CA PRO A 192 37.91 -18.78 -43.31
C PRO A 192 38.97 -18.61 -44.41
N PHE A 193 38.51 -18.27 -45.61
CA PHE A 193 39.37 -17.80 -46.70
C PHE A 193 39.87 -16.38 -46.40
N ASN A 194 41.18 -16.20 -46.57
CA ASN A 194 41.94 -14.96 -46.76
C ASN A 194 41.94 -13.88 -45.64
N GLN A 195 43.07 -13.81 -44.92
CA GLN A 195 43.62 -12.55 -44.41
C GLN A 195 45.05 -12.37 -44.95
N PRO A 196 45.43 -11.19 -45.46
CA PRO A 196 46.82 -10.90 -45.85
C PRO A 196 47.72 -10.64 -44.62
N PRO A 197 49.02 -10.98 -44.67
CA PRO A 197 49.90 -10.95 -43.51
C PRO A 197 50.31 -9.53 -43.07
N ALA A 198 50.34 -9.34 -41.75
CA ALA A 198 50.83 -8.13 -41.07
C ALA A 198 52.37 -8.07 -41.03
N GLN A 199 52.93 -6.86 -41.15
CA GLN A 199 54.35 -6.57 -40.97
C GLN A 199 54.69 -6.25 -39.49
N PRO A 200 55.91 -6.60 -39.01
CA PRO A 200 56.34 -6.31 -37.64
C PRO A 200 56.97 -4.91 -37.50
N GLY A 201 56.52 -4.14 -36.50
CA GLY A 201 57.09 -2.86 -36.07
C GLY A 201 57.68 -2.92 -34.65
N TYR A 202 58.88 -2.38 -34.49
CA TYR A 202 59.78 -2.44 -33.33
C TYR A 202 59.56 -1.35 -32.26
N GLY A 203 59.88 -1.67 -30.98
CA GLY A 203 60.34 -0.75 -29.90
C GLY A 203 59.24 -0.04 -29.09
N GLN A 204 59.34 0.23 -27.77
CA GLN A 204 60.41 0.18 -26.76
C GLN A 204 59.82 0.01 -25.33
N GLN A 205 60.65 -0.45 -24.39
CA GLN A 205 60.43 -0.48 -22.93
C GLN A 205 61.03 0.77 -22.22
N GLN A 206 60.45 1.17 -21.08
CA GLN A 206 61.11 1.82 -19.90
C GLN A 206 60.13 1.72 -18.70
N GLN A 207 60.40 0.98 -17.59
CA GLN A 207 61.17 1.32 -16.36
C GLN A 207 60.74 2.65 -15.70
N GLY A 208 60.49 2.81 -14.39
CA GLY A 208 60.60 1.96 -13.20
C GLY A 208 60.61 2.83 -11.92
N TYR A 209 59.78 2.47 -10.94
CA TYR A 209 59.87 2.61 -9.46
C TYR A 209 60.40 3.85 -8.73
N GLY A 210 59.57 4.35 -7.78
CA GLY A 210 59.91 4.25 -6.34
C GLY A 210 59.82 5.52 -5.49
N GLN A 211 59.04 5.48 -4.40
CA GLN A 211 59.43 5.95 -3.05
C GLN A 211 58.48 5.40 -1.96
N ALA A 212 59.05 5.00 -0.83
CA ALA A 212 58.48 4.49 0.42
C ALA A 212 59.36 5.03 1.59
N PRO A 213 59.14 4.73 2.89
CA PRO A 213 57.94 4.61 3.74
C PRO A 213 58.09 5.31 5.13
N VAL A 214 57.04 5.36 5.96
CA VAL A 214 57.09 5.31 7.46
C VAL A 214 55.66 4.96 7.99
N GLN A 215 55.40 3.77 8.55
CA GLN A 215 55.45 3.32 9.97
C GLN A 215 54.62 4.20 10.94
N GLN A 216 53.73 3.75 11.86
CA GLN A 216 53.44 2.49 12.57
C GLN A 216 51.96 2.49 13.07
N GLY A 217 51.37 1.32 13.34
CA GLY A 217 50.14 1.23 14.16
C GLY A 217 49.47 -0.15 14.16
N PHE A 218 49.76 -0.96 15.18
CA PHE A 218 49.18 -2.27 15.54
C PHE A 218 47.64 -2.17 15.71
N GLY A 219 46.81 -3.21 15.55
CA GLY A 219 47.04 -4.65 15.52
C GLY A 219 45.79 -5.45 15.12
N GLN A 220 45.94 -6.77 15.27
CA GLN A 220 45.27 -7.87 14.58
C GLN A 220 44.01 -8.37 15.32
N GLN A 221 43.05 -8.99 14.60
CA GLN A 221 42.81 -10.45 14.65
C GLN A 221 41.67 -10.92 13.70
N PRO A 222 41.65 -12.22 13.31
CA PRO A 222 41.08 -12.75 12.05
C PRO A 222 39.74 -13.52 12.20
N PRO A 223 39.19 -14.09 11.09
CA PRO A 223 37.83 -14.61 11.01
C PRO A 223 37.73 -16.14 11.20
N MET A 224 36.54 -16.64 11.56
CA MET A 224 36.16 -18.05 11.34
C MET A 224 34.72 -18.19 10.87
N GLN A 225 34.52 -18.95 9.79
CA GLN A 225 33.24 -19.51 9.32
C GLN A 225 32.92 -20.85 10.06
N PRO A 226 31.97 -21.70 9.60
CA PRO A 226 30.56 -21.73 10.00
C PRO A 226 30.17 -23.04 10.72
N GLY A 227 29.18 -22.99 11.63
CA GLY A 227 28.73 -24.16 12.40
C GLY A 227 27.22 -24.35 12.37
N TYR A 228 26.78 -25.51 11.85
CA TYR A 228 25.42 -26.02 11.90
C TYR A 228 24.96 -26.29 13.35
N GLY A 229 23.69 -26.01 13.65
CA GLY A 229 23.04 -26.47 14.88
C GLY A 229 21.65 -25.88 15.10
N GLN A 230 20.61 -26.69 14.88
CA GLN A 230 19.26 -26.43 15.39
C GLN A 230 19.25 -26.36 16.92
N PRO A 231 18.20 -25.76 17.50
CA PRO A 231 17.50 -26.52 18.53
C PRO A 231 15.97 -26.52 18.39
N GLN A 232 15.44 -27.71 18.64
CA GLN A 232 14.06 -28.07 18.94
C GLN A 232 13.81 -27.89 20.45
N GLN A 233 12.60 -27.45 20.83
CA GLN A 233 11.88 -27.59 22.14
C GLN A 233 11.07 -26.31 22.40
N GLY A 234 9.84 -26.31 22.90
CA GLY A 234 9.00 -27.37 23.45
C GLY A 234 7.61 -26.80 23.71
N TYR A 235 6.59 -27.66 23.69
CA TYR A 235 5.21 -27.30 24.01
C TYR A 235 5.06 -27.10 25.51
N GLY A 236 4.65 -25.90 25.93
CA GLY A 236 4.49 -25.54 27.34
C GLY A 236 3.33 -24.57 27.58
N GLN A 237 2.22 -25.15 28.03
CA GLN A 237 1.20 -24.65 28.97
C GLN A 237 0.55 -23.26 28.80
N ALA A 238 -0.79 -23.28 28.86
CA ALA A 238 -1.66 -22.13 28.99
C ALA A 238 -1.54 -21.44 30.36
N PRO A 239 -1.51 -20.10 30.43
CA PRO A 239 -1.66 -19.41 31.70
C PRO A 239 -3.12 -19.30 32.13
N VAL A 240 -3.32 -19.63 33.40
CA VAL A 240 -4.55 -19.55 34.19
C VAL A 240 -4.87 -18.09 34.54
N GLN A 241 -6.16 -17.79 34.69
CA GLN A 241 -6.80 -16.50 34.90
C GLN A 241 -6.27 -15.67 36.09
N GLN A 242 -6.30 -14.34 35.94
CA GLN A 242 -6.37 -13.37 37.04
C GLN A 242 -7.69 -12.57 36.87
N PRO A 243 -8.56 -12.49 37.89
CA PRO A 243 -9.79 -11.70 37.81
C PRO A 243 -9.48 -10.20 37.95
N TYR A 244 -10.00 -9.39 37.04
CA TYR A 244 -9.95 -7.93 37.14
C TYR A 244 -10.77 -7.43 38.34
N PRO A 245 -10.29 -6.44 39.11
CA PRO A 245 -11.13 -5.78 40.11
C PRO A 245 -12.22 -4.94 39.43
N GLN A 246 -13.46 -5.10 39.88
CA GLN A 246 -14.59 -4.25 39.48
C GLN A 246 -14.32 -2.80 39.84
N GLN A 247 -14.26 -1.92 38.84
CA GLN A 247 -14.38 -0.48 39.04
C GLN A 247 -15.84 -0.14 39.37
N GLN A 248 -16.07 0.43 40.56
CA GLN A 248 -17.34 1.02 40.94
C GLN A 248 -17.69 2.19 40.01
N ALA A 249 -18.94 2.22 39.55
CA ALA A 249 -19.48 3.34 38.77
C ALA A 249 -19.47 4.63 39.61
N PRO A 250 -19.14 5.80 39.02
CA PRO A 250 -19.26 7.07 39.73
C PRO A 250 -20.73 7.36 40.05
N GLN A 251 -21.03 7.61 41.33
CA GLN A 251 -22.34 8.06 41.78
C GLN A 251 -22.68 9.40 41.12
N GLN A 252 -23.84 9.48 40.47
CA GLN A 252 -24.38 10.72 39.92
C GLN A 252 -24.81 11.62 41.08
N GLN A 253 -24.17 12.78 41.21
CA GLN A 253 -24.64 13.83 42.12
C GLN A 253 -25.97 14.35 41.59
N GLN A 254 -27.02 14.22 42.39
CA GLN A 254 -28.35 14.76 42.10
C GLN A 254 -28.34 16.25 42.44
N TYR A 255 -28.80 17.08 41.51
CA TYR A 255 -28.90 18.53 41.67
C TYR A 255 -30.37 18.92 41.77
N ASP A 256 -30.67 19.88 42.66
CA ASP A 256 -32.02 20.45 42.78
C ASP A 256 -32.37 21.23 41.49
N PRO A 257 -33.49 20.90 40.80
CA PRO A 257 -33.81 21.47 39.49
C PRO A 257 -34.24 22.94 39.52
N ILE A 258 -34.42 23.57 40.68
CA ILE A 258 -34.79 24.99 40.81
C ILE A 258 -33.56 25.85 41.16
N THR A 259 -32.61 25.31 41.92
CA THR A 259 -31.49 26.10 42.48
C THR A 259 -30.10 25.68 42.00
N GLY A 260 -29.94 24.52 41.37
CA GLY A 260 -28.65 24.06 40.81
C GLY A 260 -27.57 23.73 41.85
N ALA A 261 -27.93 23.64 43.13
CA ALA A 261 -27.01 23.25 44.20
C ALA A 261 -26.98 21.71 44.39
N PRO A 262 -25.84 21.12 44.76
CA PRO A 262 -25.75 19.68 45.06
C PRO A 262 -26.44 19.36 46.39
N THR A 263 -27.39 18.41 46.38
CA THR A 263 -28.07 17.95 47.59
C THR A 263 -27.18 17.00 48.39
N ALA A 264 -26.64 17.46 49.51
CA ALA A 264 -25.89 16.62 50.44
C ALA A 264 -26.84 15.65 51.16
N GLY A 265 -26.61 14.35 51.00
CA GLY A 265 -27.37 13.30 51.66
C GLY A 265 -27.19 13.34 53.18
N VAL A 266 -28.31 13.44 53.89
CA VAL A 266 -28.42 13.20 55.33
C VAL A 266 -28.36 11.69 55.53
N TYR A 267 -27.27 11.18 56.09
CA TYR A 267 -27.23 9.82 56.66
C TYR A 267 -27.40 9.91 58.17
N GLY A 268 -28.53 9.41 58.66
CA GLY A 268 -28.78 9.13 60.07
C GLY A 268 -28.63 7.62 60.33
N VAL A 269 -28.04 7.34 61.50
CA VAL A 269 -27.92 6.09 62.29
C VAL A 269 -27.31 4.85 61.64
#